data_AF-A0A1F4QXV2-F1
#
_entry.id   AF-A0A1F4QXV2-F1
#
_cell.length_a   1.000
_cell.length_b   1.000
_cell.length_c   1.000
_cell.angle_alpha   90.00
_cell.angle_beta   90.00
_cell.angle_gamma   90.00
#
_symmetry.space_group_name_H-M   'P 1'
#
loop_
_entity.id
_entity.type
_entity.pdbx_description
1 polymer ?
#
loop_
_entity_poly.entity_id
_entity_poly.type
_entity_poly.pdbx_seq_one_letter_code
_entity_poly.pdbx_strand_id
1 'polypeptide(L)' 'MPHKTAIDSVQAIINIYKKDIDRTLIHENLKLTAEQRLLNLQNFQEFAFEIREAGKKAHKSKVEGKLDDL' A
#
# COMPACT_ATOMS: atom_id res chain seq x y z
N MET A 1 19.51 6.92 38.58
CA MET A 1 19.03 5.67 37.93
C MET A 1 19.34 5.74 36.43
N PRO A 2 20.25 4.89 35.90
CA PRO A 2 20.77 5.01 34.54
C PRO A 2 19.85 4.47 33.42
N HIS A 3 18.72 3.85 33.76
CA HIS A 3 17.82 3.22 32.78
C HIS A 3 17.07 4.20 31.87
N LYS A 4 16.96 5.48 32.24
CA LYS A 4 16.25 6.49 31.44
C LYS A 4 17.00 6.81 30.13
N THR A 5 18.32 6.93 30.22
CA THR A 5 19.21 7.29 29.11
C THR A 5 19.21 6.29 27.95
N ALA A 6 19.13 4.98 28.24
CA ALA A 6 19.11 3.96 27.19
C ALA A 6 17.75 3.90 26.47
N ILE A 7 16.65 4.05 27.22
CA ILE A 7 15.29 4.12 26.65
C ILE A 7 15.15 5.37 25.77
N ASP A 8 15.69 6.50 26.23
CA ASP A 8 15.72 7.75 25.47
C ASP A 8 16.52 7.59 24.16
N SER A 9 17.63 6.84 24.18
CA SER A 9 18.41 6.51 22.99
C SER A 9 17.64 5.63 22.00
N VAL A 10 16.91 4.61 22.46
CA VAL A 10 16.11 3.74 21.59
C VAL A 10 14.95 4.52 20.97
N GLN A 11 14.30 5.38 21.76
CA GLN A 11 13.21 6.21 21.27
C GLN A 11 13.68 7.21 20.21
N ALA A 12 14.89 7.76 20.36
CA ALA A 12 15.51 8.61 19.34
C ALA A 12 15.70 7.88 18.01
N ILE A 13 16.20 6.64 18.05
CA ILE A 13 16.38 5.80 16.85
C ILE A 13 15.02 5.51 16.20
N ILE A 14 14.01 5.12 16.99
CA ILE A 14 12.65 4.87 16.49
C ILE A 14 12.06 6.11 15.81
N ASN A 15 12.27 7.29 16.40
CA ASN A 15 11.76 8.55 15.84
C ASN A 15 12.43 8.91 14.52
N ILE A 16 13.73 8.63 14.37
CA ILE A 16 14.46 8.80 13.10
C ILE A 16 13.80 7.95 12.02
N TYR A 17 13.57 6.66 12.26
CA TYR A 17 12.96 5.77 11.26
C TYR A 17 11.50 6.11 10.96
N LYS A 18 10.74 6.61 11.95
CA LYS A 18 9.33 6.98 11.76
C LYS A 18 9.11 8.25 10.93
N LYS A 19 10.12 9.12 10.84
CA LYS A 19 9.98 10.48 10.30
C LYS A 19 9.37 10.50 8.89
N ASP A 20 9.83 9.61 8.03
CA ASP A 20 9.49 9.62 6.60
C ASP A 20 8.46 8.53 6.24
N ILE A 21 7.85 7.88 7.24
CA ILE A 21 6.82 6.86 7.04
C ILE A 21 5.43 7.50 7.18
N ASP A 22 4.66 7.51 6.09
CA ASP A 22 3.23 7.79 6.18
C ASP A 22 2.51 6.64 6.89
N ARG A 23 1.99 6.94 8.09
CA ARG A 23 1.26 6.00 8.95
C ARG A 23 -0.24 6.22 8.91
N THR A 24 -0.75 7.14 8.09
CA THR A 24 -2.16 7.52 8.03
C THR A 24 -3.02 6.29 7.75
N LEU A 25 -2.74 5.56 6.67
CA LEU A 25 -3.49 4.35 6.30
C LEU A 25 -3.37 3.23 7.33
N ILE A 26 -2.23 3.12 8.03
CA ILE A 26 -2.04 2.13 9.09
C ILE A 26 -2.96 2.46 10.27
N HIS A 27 -2.97 3.72 10.71
CA HIS A 27 -3.83 4.16 11.80
C HIS A 27 -5.31 4.03 11.44
N GLU A 28 -5.73 4.41 10.23
CA GLU A 28 -7.14 4.24 9.81
C GLU A 28 -7.54 2.77 9.77
N ASN A 29 -6.68 1.87 9.26
CA ASN A 29 -6.97 0.43 9.29
C ASN A 29 -7.04 -0.14 10.70
N LEU A 30 -6.23 0.34 11.65
CA LEU A 30 -6.25 -0.14 13.03
C LEU A 30 -7.51 0.28 13.81
N LYS A 31 -8.26 1.29 13.33
CA LYS A 31 -9.58 1.66 13.88
C LYS A 31 -10.68 0.68 13.47
N LEU A 32 -10.46 -0.12 12.43
CA LEU A 32 -11.45 -1.05 11.88
C LEU A 32 -11.42 -2.39 12.61
N THR A 33 -12.56 -3.09 12.60
CA THR A 33 -12.62 -4.49 13.05
C THR A 33 -11.85 -5.40 12.09
N ALA A 34 -11.53 -6.62 12.54
CA ALA A 34 -10.89 -7.61 11.67
C ALA A 34 -11.73 -7.91 10.41
N GLU A 35 -13.05 -8.01 10.56
CA GLU A 35 -13.99 -8.25 9.46
C GLU A 35 -13.99 -7.10 8.45
N GLN A 36 -14.08 -5.85 8.93
CA GLN A 36 -14.03 -4.67 8.07
C GLN A 36 -12.72 -4.58 7.27
N ARG A 37 -11.58 -4.92 7.89
CA ARG A 37 -10.29 -4.96 7.19
C ARG A 37 -10.28 -6.03 6.10
N LEU A 38 -10.85 -7.21 6.38
CA LEU A 38 -10.92 -8.29 5.40
C LEU A 38 -11.81 -7.92 4.22
N LEU A 39 -12.97 -7.30 4.47
CA LEU A 39 -13.87 -6.83 3.42
C LEU A 39 -13.19 -5.74 2.56
N ASN A 40 -12.52 -4.79 3.18
CA ASN A 40 -11.76 -3.77 2.44
C ASN A 40 -10.66 -4.38 1.57
N LEU A 41 -9.97 -5.42 2.07
CA LEU A 41 -8.95 -6.13 1.29
C LEU A 41 -9.58 -6.84 0.08
N GLN A 42 -10.74 -7.48 0.23
CA GLN A 42 -11.44 -8.14 -0.88
C GLN A 42 -11.81 -7.14 -1.98
N ASN A 43 -12.44 -6.03 -1.61
CA ASN A 43 -12.80 -4.95 -2.54
C ASN A 43 -11.56 -4.39 -3.27
N PHE A 44 -10.45 -4.23 -2.56
CA PHE A 44 -9.19 -3.76 -3.18
C PHE A 44 -8.61 -4.77 -4.17
N GLN A 45 -8.69 -6.06 -3.88
CA GLN A 45 -8.23 -7.11 -4.80
C GLN A 45 -9.09 -7.17 -6.07
N GLU A 46 -10.41 -7.02 -5.95
CA GLU A 46 -11.31 -6.93 -7.10
C GLU A 46 -10.96 -5.74 -7.99
N PHE A 47 -10.81 -4.55 -7.40
CA PHE A 47 -10.37 -3.36 -8.12
C PHE A 47 -9.02 -3.56 -8.82
N ALA A 48 -8.03 -4.13 -8.11
CA ALA A 48 -6.71 -4.40 -8.68
C ALA A 48 -6.75 -5.38 -9.86
N PHE A 49 -7.65 -6.37 -9.80
CA PHE A 49 -7.90 -7.30 -10.88
C PHE A 49 -8.47 -6.58 -12.12
N GLU A 50 -9.50 -5.75 -11.95
CA GLU A 50 -10.12 -5.01 -13.05
C GLU A 50 -9.13 -4.08 -13.75
N ILE A 51 -8.34 -3.32 -12.99
CA ILE A 51 -7.31 -2.44 -13.54
C ILE A 51 -6.26 -3.23 -14.33
N ARG A 52 -5.85 -4.40 -13.84
CA ARG A 52 -4.89 -5.26 -14.54
C ARG A 52 -5.46 -5.75 -15.87
N GLU A 53 -6.71 -6.19 -15.88
CA GLU A 53 -7.37 -6.65 -17.11
C GLU A 53 -7.57 -5.51 -18.11
N ALA A 54 -7.95 -4.33 -17.64
CA ALA A 54 -8.02 -3.13 -18.48
C ALA A 54 -6.66 -2.78 -19.10
N GLY A 55 -5.58 -2.84 -18.31
CA GLY A 55 -4.22 -2.62 -18.79
C GLY A 55 -3.80 -3.62 -19.87
N LYS A 56 -4.11 -4.91 -19.70
CA LYS A 56 -3.84 -5.94 -20.73
C LYS A 56 -4.59 -5.67 -22.03
N LYS A 57 -5.88 -5.31 -21.94
CA LYS A 57 -6.71 -4.98 -23.12
C LYS A 57 -6.14 -3.78 -23.86
N ALA A 58 -5.82 -2.70 -23.15
CA ALA A 58 -5.23 -1.50 -23.74
C ALA A 58 -3.88 -1.80 -24.42
N HIS A 59 -3.05 -2.64 -23.81
CA HIS A 59 -1.79 -3.07 -24.43
C HIS A 59 -2.03 -3.89 -25.71
N LYS A 60 -2.96 -4.85 -25.69
CA LYS A 60 -3.30 -5.68 -26.84
C LYS A 60 -3.81 -4.83 -28.02
N SER A 61 -4.76 -3.92 -27.78
CA SER A 61 -5.27 -3.02 -28.82
C SER A 61 -4.19 -2.15 -29.45
N LYS A 62 -3.19 -1.71 -28.66
CA LYS A 62 -2.04 -0.95 -29.18
C LYS A 62 -1.13 -1.80 -30.06
N VAL A 63 -0.98 -3.09 -29.77
CA VAL A 63 -0.17 -4.02 -30.58
C VAL A 63 -0.88 -4.37 -31.88
N GLU A 64 -2.19 -4.65 -31.83
CA GLU A 64 -3.00 -5.00 -33.01
C GLU A 64 -3.08 -3.82 -33.98
N GLY A 65 -3.36 -2.60 -33.52
CA GLY A 65 -3.36 -1.42 -34.40
C GLY A 65 -2.00 -1.15 -35.06
N LYS A 66 -0.88 -1.55 -34.45
CA LYS A 66 0.45 -1.41 -35.05
C LYS A 66 0.78 -2.47 -36.10
N LEU A 67 0.06 -3.60 -36.10
CA LEU A 67 0.15 -4.64 -37.13
C LEU A 67 -0.71 -4.29 -38.35
N ASP A 68 -1.81 -3.56 -38.15
CA ASP A 68 -2.67 -3.07 -39.23
C ASP A 68 -2.00 -1.92 -40.05
N ASP A 69 -1.00 -1.25 -39.46
CA ASP A 69 -0.24 -0.14 -40.08
C ASP A 69 0.98 -0.60 -40.91
N LEU A 70 1.24 -1.92 -41.03
CA LEU A 70 2.39 -2.52 -41.75
C LEU A 70 1.95 -3.24 -43.03
#